data_AF-A0A1I1ERM6-F1
#
_entry.id   AF-A0A1I1ERM6-F1
#
_cell.length_a   1.000
_cell.length_b   1.000
_cell.length_c   1.000
_cell.angle_alpha   90.00
_cell.angle_beta   90.00
_cell.angle_gamma   90.00
#
_symmetry.space_group_name_H-M   'P 1'
#
loop_
_entity.id
_entity.type
_entity.pdbx_description
1 polymer ?
#
loop_
_entity_poly.entity_id
_entity_poly.type
_entity_poly.pdbx_seq_one_letter_code
_entity_poly.pdbx_strand_id
1 'polypeptide(L)'
;MSQNGVPDFAELLRSAQRTAVHLEMRDVYSVGDEKDSFEEFLRTGRTDLDPDSPFWQGWTPLVRETVARGVQMRRARIVSEPVTDYIRWEHALTAVNVAVGEQVRWLPRRLASDIALPGNDLWLIDDRRVMFHWFTGDGDWAGHEFNEDPDVVKMVVAAFEAVWERGIDHEKFTV
;
A
#
# COMPACT_ATOMS: atom_id res chain seq x y z
N MET A 1 16.61 -20.18 5.72
CA MET A 1 15.17 -19.87 5.86
C MET A 1 15.09 -18.37 6.03
N SER A 2 14.53 -17.71 5.03
CA SER A 2 14.83 -16.34 4.60
C SER A 2 14.54 -15.31 5.69
N GLN A 3 15.60 -14.70 6.23
CA GLN A 3 15.53 -13.50 7.07
C GLN A 3 16.01 -12.30 6.25
N ASN A 4 15.21 -11.24 6.27
CA ASN A 4 15.50 -9.86 5.92
C ASN A 4 15.85 -9.53 4.46
N GLY A 5 14.92 -8.81 3.81
CA GLY A 5 15.26 -7.89 2.72
C GLY A 5 14.78 -8.28 1.32
N VAL A 6 13.49 -8.08 1.05
CA VAL A 6 12.91 -7.53 -0.20
C VAL A 6 13.70 -7.81 -1.51
N PRO A 7 13.82 -9.06 -1.99
CA PRO A 7 14.24 -9.31 -3.37
C PRO A 7 13.02 -9.21 -4.29
N ASP A 8 11.92 -9.91 -3.94
CA ASP A 8 10.75 -10.05 -4.81
C ASP A 8 9.96 -8.76 -5.02
N PHE A 9 9.82 -7.89 -4.02
CA PHE A 9 8.99 -6.70 -4.14
C PHE A 9 9.67 -5.56 -4.91
N ALA A 10 10.97 -5.33 -4.69
CA ALA A 10 11.73 -4.35 -5.46
C ALA A 10 11.86 -4.80 -6.93
N GLU A 11 12.09 -6.09 -7.17
CA GLU A 11 12.06 -6.66 -8.51
C GLU A 11 10.67 -6.55 -9.17
N LEU A 12 9.60 -6.77 -8.39
CA LEU A 12 8.23 -6.62 -8.88
C LEU A 12 7.96 -5.20 -9.38
N LEU A 13 8.28 -4.16 -8.59
CA LEU A 13 8.07 -2.77 -9.02
C LEU A 13 8.98 -2.39 -10.19
N ARG A 14 10.22 -2.88 -10.25
CA ARG A 14 11.10 -2.68 -11.41
C ARG A 14 10.58 -3.36 -12.68
N SER A 15 9.82 -4.46 -12.54
CA SER A 15 9.22 -5.16 -13.68
C SER A 15 8.05 -4.41 -14.33
N ALA A 16 7.39 -3.52 -13.58
CA ALA A 16 6.22 -2.78 -14.04
C ALA A 16 6.55 -1.87 -15.25
N GLN A 17 5.67 -1.91 -16.26
CA GLN A 17 5.82 -1.15 -17.51
C GLN A 17 4.74 -0.08 -17.71
N ARG A 18 3.55 -0.26 -17.12
CA ARG A 18 2.39 0.61 -17.30
C ARG A 18 1.76 0.98 -15.97
N THR A 19 1.46 -0.01 -15.12
CA THR A 19 0.74 0.18 -13.87
C THR A 19 1.36 -0.66 -12.76
N ALA A 20 1.41 -0.09 -11.56
CA ALA A 20 1.67 -0.82 -10.33
C ALA A 20 0.66 -0.32 -9.30
N VAL A 21 -0.27 -1.18 -8.89
CA VAL A 21 -1.33 -0.81 -7.97
C VAL A 21 -1.26 -1.61 -6.68
N HIS A 22 -1.49 -0.95 -5.55
CA HIS A 22 -1.45 -1.55 -4.22
C HIS A 22 -2.80 -1.41 -3.53
N LEU A 23 -3.35 -2.53 -3.06
CA LEU A 23 -4.58 -2.56 -2.29
C LEU A 23 -4.27 -3.03 -0.86
N GLU A 24 -4.57 -2.15 0.08
CA GLU A 24 -4.40 -2.37 1.52
C GLU A 24 -5.76 -2.34 2.19
N MET A 25 -6.07 -3.35 3.00
CA MET A 25 -7.40 -3.50 3.58
C MET A 25 -7.38 -3.69 5.09
N ARG A 26 -6.22 -3.68 5.74
CA ARG A 26 -6.09 -3.82 7.20
C ARG A 26 -6.05 -2.45 7.88
N ASP A 27 -6.55 -2.41 9.12
CA ASP A 27 -6.52 -1.18 9.93
C ASP A 27 -5.27 -1.07 10.82
N VAL A 28 -4.42 -2.11 10.84
CA VAL A 28 -3.15 -2.18 11.56
C VAL A 28 -2.21 -3.13 10.83
N TYR A 29 -0.95 -2.71 10.67
CA TYR A 29 0.19 -3.57 10.39
C TYR A 29 1.20 -3.44 11.53
N SER A 30 1.95 -4.51 11.78
CA SER A 30 2.99 -4.58 12.82
C SER A 30 4.34 -4.90 12.16
N VAL A 31 4.68 -4.17 11.10
CA VAL A 31 5.94 -4.42 10.38
C VAL A 31 7.09 -3.83 11.20
N GLY A 32 8.08 -4.66 11.55
CA GLY A 32 9.06 -4.36 12.60
C GLY A 32 9.74 -3.00 12.52
N ASP A 33 10.16 -2.58 11.33
CA ASP A 33 10.89 -1.31 11.12
C ASP A 33 10.01 -0.05 11.30
N GLU A 34 8.69 -0.21 11.38
CA GLU A 34 7.73 0.89 11.56
C GLU A 34 7.49 1.23 13.04
N LYS A 35 7.84 0.32 13.96
CA LYS A 35 7.45 0.40 15.37
C LYS A 35 7.95 1.69 16.04
N ASP A 36 9.23 2.02 15.87
CA ASP A 36 9.82 3.20 16.52
C ASP A 36 9.22 4.51 15.98
N SER A 37 8.98 4.58 14.67
CA SER A 37 8.32 5.72 14.01
C SER A 37 6.88 5.88 14.49
N PHE A 38 6.16 4.76 14.61
CA PHE A 38 4.79 4.76 15.12
C PHE A 38 4.71 5.18 16.60
N GLU A 39 5.61 4.68 17.45
CA GLU A 39 5.69 5.08 18.86
C GLU A 39 6.03 6.57 19.01
N GLU A 40 6.92 7.11 18.17
CA GLU A 40 7.21 8.54 18.14
C GLU A 40 5.99 9.37 17.75
N PHE A 41 5.22 8.91 16.76
CA PHE A 41 3.98 9.56 16.37
C PHE A 41 2.95 9.55 17.49
N LEU A 42 2.74 8.44 18.18
CA LEU A 42 1.82 8.38 19.32
C LEU A 42 2.21 9.38 20.42
N ARG A 43 3.52 9.58 20.64
CA ARG A 43 4.03 10.50 21.66
C ARG A 43 3.95 11.97 21.24
N THR A 44 4.15 12.28 19.97
CA THR A 44 4.44 13.66 19.51
C THR A 44 3.48 14.21 18.46
N GLY A 45 2.71 13.34 17.81
CA GLY A 45 1.90 13.64 16.63
C GLY A 45 2.74 13.97 15.38
N ARG A 46 4.04 13.68 15.40
CA ARG A 46 4.96 13.95 14.28
C ARG A 46 5.42 12.65 13.65
N THR A 47 5.72 12.72 12.36
CA THR A 47 6.29 11.61 11.59
C THR A 47 7.38 12.13 10.67
N ASP A 48 8.25 11.24 10.20
CA ASP A 48 9.32 11.59 9.26
C ASP A 48 8.75 11.78 7.85
N LEU A 49 8.77 13.03 7.39
CA LEU A 49 8.25 13.44 6.10
C LEU A 49 9.36 13.83 5.11
N ASP A 50 10.63 13.57 5.44
CA ASP A 50 11.73 13.77 4.51
C ASP A 50 11.86 12.54 3.60
N PRO A 51 11.52 12.65 2.29
CA PRO A 51 11.59 11.53 1.37
C PRO A 51 13.02 11.00 1.18
N ASP A 52 14.06 11.71 1.60
CA ASP A 52 15.45 11.29 1.45
C ASP A 52 16.05 10.74 2.78
N SER A 53 15.24 10.64 3.85
CA SER A 53 15.67 10.16 5.16
C SER A 53 16.01 8.67 5.18
N PRO A 54 16.80 8.18 6.17
CA PRO A 54 17.12 6.76 6.31
C PRO A 54 15.90 5.83 6.38
N PHE A 55 14.79 6.29 6.97
CA PHE A 55 13.53 5.54 7.04
C PHE A 55 12.96 5.26 5.63
N TRP A 56 13.10 6.24 4.73
CA TRP A 56 12.52 6.20 3.38
C TRP A 56 13.46 5.68 2.29
N GLN A 57 14.77 5.55 2.55
CA GLN A 57 15.78 5.13 1.57
C GLN A 57 15.48 3.80 0.85
N GLY A 58 14.73 2.89 1.49
CA GLY A 58 14.31 1.63 0.85
C GLY A 58 13.15 1.79 -0.14
N TRP A 59 12.33 2.83 0.00
CA TRP A 59 11.06 2.99 -0.71
C TRP A 59 11.10 4.12 -1.74
N THR A 60 11.48 5.32 -1.33
CA THR A 60 11.34 6.52 -2.18
C THR A 60 12.19 6.47 -3.46
N PRO A 61 13.43 5.92 -3.49
CA PRO A 61 14.17 5.82 -4.74
C PRO A 61 13.51 4.86 -5.73
N LEU A 62 12.95 3.75 -5.23
CA LEU A 62 12.28 2.74 -6.05
C LEU A 62 11.01 3.28 -6.70
N VAL A 63 10.23 4.07 -5.96
CA VAL A 63 9.04 4.74 -6.48
C VAL A 63 9.43 5.79 -7.52
N ARG A 64 10.41 6.66 -7.21
CA ARG A 64 10.91 7.67 -8.16
C ARG A 64 11.41 7.03 -9.45
N GLU A 65 12.17 5.94 -9.35
CA GLU A 65 12.64 5.16 -10.50
C GLU A 65 11.46 4.65 -11.34
N THR A 66 10.46 4.07 -10.68
CA THR A 66 9.28 3.47 -11.32
C THR A 66 8.41 4.51 -12.02
N VAL A 67 8.12 5.62 -11.35
CA VAL A 67 7.37 6.75 -11.92
C VAL A 67 8.16 7.41 -13.06
N ALA A 68 9.49 7.54 -12.96
CA ALA A 68 10.33 8.08 -14.03
C ALA A 68 10.31 7.24 -15.31
N ARG A 69 10.02 5.93 -15.23
CA ARG A 69 9.77 5.07 -16.40
C ARG A 69 8.39 5.28 -17.03
N GLY A 70 7.53 6.13 -16.47
CA GLY A 70 6.16 6.39 -16.93
C GLY A 70 5.11 5.44 -16.36
N VAL A 71 5.46 4.63 -15.36
CA VAL A 71 4.52 3.71 -14.69
C VAL A 71 3.59 4.50 -13.79
N GLN A 72 2.28 4.26 -13.92
CA GLN A 72 1.29 4.82 -13.01
C GLN A 72 1.24 4.00 -11.73
N MET A 73 1.68 4.60 -10.62
CA MET A 73 1.61 4.01 -9.29
C MET A 73 0.36 4.50 -8.55
N ARG A 74 -0.49 3.56 -8.13
CA ARG A 74 -1.74 3.86 -7.41
C ARG A 74 -1.83 3.04 -6.13
N ARG A 75 -2.25 3.65 -5.03
CA ARG A 75 -2.49 2.97 -3.76
C ARG A 75 -3.90 3.25 -3.28
N ALA A 76 -4.65 2.20 -3.00
CA ALA A 76 -5.98 2.29 -2.44
C ALA A 76 -6.00 1.63 -1.06
N ARG A 77 -6.53 2.35 -0.07
CA ARG A 77 -6.65 1.86 1.30
C ARG A 77 -8.11 1.76 1.70
N ILE A 78 -8.54 0.59 2.16
CA ILE A 78 -9.87 0.41 2.76
C ILE A 78 -9.70 0.45 4.27
N VAL A 79 -10.32 1.46 4.91
CA VAL A 79 -10.12 1.74 6.34
C VAL A 79 -11.44 1.78 7.10
N SER A 80 -11.44 1.26 8.33
CA SER A 80 -12.56 1.41 9.25
C SER A 80 -12.65 2.84 9.78
N GLU A 81 -13.88 3.30 10.08
CA GLU A 81 -14.14 4.59 10.69
C GLU A 81 -14.88 4.39 12.04
N PRO A 82 -14.49 5.07 13.13
CA PRO A 82 -13.31 5.94 13.26
C PRO A 82 -12.00 5.15 13.07
N VAL A 83 -10.99 5.82 12.49
CA VAL A 83 -9.72 5.17 12.16
C VAL A 83 -8.90 4.84 13.41
N THR A 84 -8.02 3.84 13.31
CA THR A 84 -7.03 3.52 14.33
C THR A 84 -5.92 4.58 14.38
N ASP A 85 -5.17 4.63 15.47
CA ASP A 85 -3.98 5.50 15.52
C ASP A 85 -2.92 5.09 14.50
N TYR A 86 -2.85 3.80 14.14
CA TYR A 86 -2.00 3.32 13.05
C TYR A 86 -2.40 3.96 11.72
N ILE A 87 -3.69 3.97 11.38
CA ILE A 87 -4.16 4.63 10.15
C ILE A 87 -3.97 6.16 10.20
N ARG A 88 -4.05 6.80 11.39
CA ARG A 88 -3.69 8.23 11.52
C ARG A 88 -2.22 8.48 11.21
N TRP A 89 -1.33 7.62 11.71
CA TRP A 89 0.09 7.68 11.43
C TRP A 89 0.38 7.43 9.95
N GLU A 90 -0.22 6.40 9.37
CA GLU A 90 -0.07 6.06 7.95
C GLU A 90 -0.59 7.18 7.04
N HIS A 91 -1.73 7.79 7.40
CA HIS A 91 -2.26 8.96 6.71
C HIS A 91 -1.28 10.13 6.75
N ALA A 92 -0.66 10.42 7.90
CA ALA A 92 0.35 11.46 8.01
C ALA A 92 1.58 11.17 7.12
N LEU A 93 2.08 9.93 7.10
CA LEU A 93 3.22 9.50 6.27
C LEU A 93 2.94 9.59 4.77
N THR A 94 1.68 9.46 4.37
CA THR A 94 1.28 9.37 2.96
C THR A 94 1.65 10.60 2.13
N ALA A 95 1.91 11.75 2.77
CA ALA A 95 2.47 12.92 2.10
C ALA A 95 3.79 12.61 1.37
N VAL A 96 4.62 11.70 1.91
CA VAL A 96 5.86 11.27 1.26
C VAL A 96 5.57 10.44 0.01
N ASN A 97 4.65 9.47 0.08
CA ASN A 97 4.22 8.69 -1.09
C ASN A 97 3.75 9.61 -2.24
N VAL A 98 2.91 10.60 -1.91
CA VAL A 98 2.42 11.57 -2.90
C VAL A 98 3.56 12.42 -3.46
N ALA A 99 4.48 12.89 -2.61
CA ALA A 99 5.62 13.69 -3.03
C ALA A 99 6.56 12.96 -4.02
N VAL A 100 6.63 11.63 -3.96
CA VAL A 100 7.43 10.82 -4.89
C VAL A 100 6.66 10.28 -6.09
N GLY A 101 5.38 10.64 -6.23
CA GLY A 101 4.58 10.42 -7.44
C GLY A 101 3.53 9.31 -7.35
N GLU A 102 3.29 8.72 -6.18
CA GLU A 102 2.15 7.81 -6.00
C GLU A 102 0.83 8.59 -5.92
N GLN A 103 -0.19 8.05 -6.57
CA GLN A 103 -1.57 8.50 -6.38
C GLN A 103 -2.20 7.67 -5.26
N VAL A 104 -2.75 8.32 -4.23
CA VAL A 104 -3.31 7.61 -3.06
C VAL A 104 -4.77 7.96 -2.83
N ARG A 105 -5.60 6.94 -2.64
CA ARG A 105 -7.02 7.06 -2.30
C ARG A 105 -7.40 6.22 -1.09
N TRP A 106 -8.40 6.71 -0.36
CA TRP A 106 -8.90 6.12 0.87
C TRP A 106 -10.39 5.82 0.72
N LEU A 107 -10.80 4.60 1.03
CA LEU A 107 -12.18 4.16 0.99
C LEU A 107 -12.65 3.79 2.40
N PRO A 108 -13.60 4.54 2.98
CA PRO A 108 -14.31 4.09 4.17
C PRO A 108 -14.91 2.70 3.99
N ARG A 109 -14.61 1.77 4.89
CA ARG A 109 -14.97 0.34 4.78
C ARG A 109 -16.47 0.09 4.59
N ARG A 110 -17.32 0.95 5.16
CA ARG A 110 -18.78 0.92 4.98
C ARG A 110 -19.23 1.13 3.51
N LEU A 111 -18.37 1.69 2.66
CA LEU A 111 -18.62 1.91 1.22
C LEU A 111 -18.05 0.79 0.34
N ALA A 112 -17.37 -0.19 0.95
CA ALA A 112 -16.80 -1.35 0.27
C ALA A 112 -17.67 -2.61 0.42
N SER A 113 -18.79 -2.54 1.15
CA SER A 113 -19.58 -3.73 1.55
C SER A 113 -20.17 -4.54 0.40
N ASP A 114 -20.40 -3.92 -0.75
CA ASP A 114 -20.93 -4.52 -1.98
C ASP A 114 -19.84 -4.76 -3.05
N ILE A 115 -18.55 -4.61 -2.70
CA ILE A 115 -17.42 -4.90 -3.59
C ILE A 115 -16.95 -6.33 -3.33
N ALA A 116 -16.81 -7.12 -4.40
CA ALA A 116 -16.19 -8.44 -4.34
C ALA A 116 -14.67 -8.29 -4.21
N LEU A 117 -14.17 -8.15 -2.98
CA LEU A 117 -12.76 -7.95 -2.69
C LEU A 117 -11.98 -9.28 -2.64
N PRO A 118 -10.70 -9.28 -3.04
CA PRO A 118 -9.79 -10.38 -2.72
C PRO A 118 -9.63 -10.49 -1.20
N GLY A 119 -9.34 -11.70 -0.71
CA GLY A 119 -9.23 -11.94 0.73
C GLY A 119 -7.97 -11.39 1.39
N ASN A 120 -6.98 -10.93 0.60
CA ASN A 120 -5.67 -10.47 1.07
C ASN A 120 -5.28 -9.17 0.38
N ASP A 121 -4.46 -8.38 1.07
CA ASP A 121 -3.76 -7.24 0.49
C ASP A 121 -2.88 -7.70 -0.68
N LEU A 122 -2.64 -6.80 -1.62
CA LEU A 122 -1.92 -7.19 -2.84
C LEU A 122 -1.27 -6.02 -3.56
N TRP A 123 -0.24 -6.37 -4.32
CA TRP A 123 0.17 -5.62 -5.50
C TRP A 123 -0.41 -6.27 -6.76
N LEU A 124 -0.83 -5.45 -7.72
CA LEU A 124 -1.16 -5.85 -9.07
C LEU A 124 -0.30 -5.04 -10.05
N ILE A 125 0.42 -5.75 -10.92
CA ILE A 125 1.34 -5.18 -11.89
C ILE A 125 0.84 -5.40 -13.31
N ASP A 126 0.79 -4.32 -14.09
CA ASP A 126 0.46 -4.28 -15.51
C ASP A 126 -0.83 -5.00 -15.91
N ASP A 127 -1.77 -5.14 -14.97
CA ASP A 127 -3.01 -5.92 -15.11
C ASP A 127 -2.74 -7.38 -15.53
N ARG A 128 -1.62 -7.96 -15.05
CA ARG A 128 -1.14 -9.28 -15.49
C ARG A 128 -0.67 -10.18 -14.36
N ARG A 129 -0.09 -9.62 -13.30
CA ARG A 129 0.48 -10.37 -12.19
C ARG A 129 0.03 -9.79 -10.87
N VAL A 130 -0.46 -10.64 -10.00
CA VAL A 130 -0.82 -10.29 -8.62
C VAL A 130 0.25 -10.85 -7.68
N MET A 131 0.64 -10.07 -6.68
CA MET A 131 1.39 -10.54 -5.52
C MET A 131 0.49 -10.34 -4.30
N PHE A 132 -0.04 -11.42 -3.76
CA PHE A 132 -0.82 -11.38 -2.51
C PHE A 132 0.11 -11.34 -1.32
N HIS A 133 -0.13 -10.44 -0.37
CA HIS A 133 0.56 -10.41 0.91
C HIS A 133 -0.23 -11.20 1.95
N TRP A 134 0.49 -11.97 2.75
CA TRP A 134 -0.06 -12.61 3.94
C TRP A 134 0.42 -11.86 5.17
N PHE A 135 -0.51 -11.59 6.06
CA PHE A 135 -0.24 -11.00 7.36
C PHE A 135 -0.79 -11.91 8.45
N THR A 136 -0.09 -11.96 9.58
CA THR A 136 -0.56 -12.64 10.77
C THR A 136 -1.78 -11.90 11.37
N GLY A 137 -2.42 -12.52 12.36
CA GLY A 137 -3.56 -11.90 13.06
C GLY A 137 -3.21 -10.58 13.74
N ASP A 138 -1.99 -10.48 14.27
CA ASP A 138 -1.40 -9.30 14.91
C ASP A 138 -0.73 -8.32 13.93
N GLY A 139 -0.71 -8.65 12.63
CA GLY A 139 -0.32 -7.72 11.57
C GLY A 139 1.15 -7.79 11.14
N ASP A 140 1.92 -8.75 11.65
CA ASP A 140 3.26 -9.03 11.15
C ASP A 140 3.18 -9.61 9.72
N TRP A 141 4.22 -9.34 8.92
CA TRP A 141 4.30 -9.88 7.56
C TRP A 141 4.64 -11.37 7.59
N ALA A 142 3.78 -12.19 6.99
CA ALA A 142 3.87 -13.65 6.98
C ALA A 142 4.35 -14.23 5.63
N GLY A 143 4.54 -13.40 4.62
CA GLY A 143 5.01 -13.81 3.29
C GLY A 143 4.16 -13.27 2.16
N HIS A 144 4.37 -13.82 0.97
CA HIS A 144 3.63 -13.47 -0.24
C HIS A 144 3.57 -14.64 -1.23
N GLU A 145 2.63 -14.56 -2.17
CA GLU A 145 2.50 -15.48 -3.30
C GLU A 145 2.19 -14.72 -4.60
N PHE A 146 2.78 -15.16 -5.70
CA PHE A 146 2.47 -14.67 -7.04
C PHE A 146 1.37 -15.46 -7.72
N ASN A 147 0.49 -14.77 -8.43
CA ASN A 147 -0.55 -15.37 -9.23
C ASN A 147 -0.69 -14.64 -10.59
N GLU A 148 -0.70 -15.40 -11.68
CA GLU A 148 -0.89 -14.92 -13.06
C GLU A 148 -2.08 -15.59 -13.75
N ASP A 149 -2.94 -16.30 -13.00
CA ASP A 149 -4.16 -16.87 -13.54
C ASP A 149 -5.05 -15.73 -14.09
N PRO A 150 -5.43 -15.75 -15.38
CA PRO A 150 -6.20 -14.67 -15.99
C PRO A 150 -7.53 -14.37 -15.28
N ASP A 151 -8.20 -15.38 -14.73
CA ASP A 151 -9.48 -15.19 -14.05
C ASP A 151 -9.27 -14.53 -12.67
N VAL A 152 -8.19 -14.89 -11.96
CA VAL A 152 -7.79 -14.24 -10.71
C VAL A 152 -7.39 -12.78 -10.96
N VAL A 153 -6.53 -12.54 -11.95
CA VAL A 153 -6.07 -11.19 -12.32
C VAL A 153 -7.26 -10.32 -12.70
N LYS A 154 -8.19 -10.82 -13.52
CA LYS A 154 -9.39 -10.08 -13.93
C LYS A 154 -10.27 -9.71 -12.73
N MET A 155 -10.45 -10.64 -11.77
CA MET A 155 -11.19 -10.38 -10.55
C MET A 155 -10.51 -9.28 -9.72
N VAL A 156 -9.18 -9.36 -9.54
CA VAL A 156 -8.40 -8.36 -8.78
C VAL A 156 -8.43 -6.99 -9.44
N VAL A 157 -8.29 -6.91 -10.77
CA VAL A 157 -8.42 -5.65 -11.53
C VAL A 157 -9.79 -5.01 -11.26
N ALA A 158 -10.87 -5.79 -11.39
CA ALA A 158 -12.23 -5.28 -11.17
C ALA A 158 -12.44 -4.79 -9.72
N ALA A 159 -11.92 -5.53 -8.73
CA ALA A 159 -11.98 -5.14 -7.33
C ALA A 159 -11.21 -3.84 -7.07
N PHE A 160 -9.98 -3.73 -7.58
CA PHE A 160 -9.15 -2.54 -7.41
C PHE A 160 -9.80 -1.30 -8.03
N GLU A 161 -10.28 -1.38 -9.28
CA GLU A 161 -10.90 -0.24 -9.93
C GLU A 161 -12.20 0.19 -9.22
N ALA A 162 -13.01 -0.74 -8.72
CA ALA A 162 -14.20 -0.41 -7.92
C ALA A 162 -13.85 0.33 -6.63
N VAL A 163 -12.76 -0.06 -5.96
CA VAL A 163 -12.24 0.65 -4.79
C VAL A 163 -11.72 2.03 -5.20
N TRP A 164 -10.95 2.10 -6.29
CA TRP A 164 -10.33 3.32 -6.78
C TRP A 164 -11.34 4.38 -7.17
N GLU A 165 -12.40 4.00 -7.89
CA GLU A 165 -13.47 4.90 -8.33
C GLU A 165 -14.26 5.50 -7.15
N ARG A 166 -14.46 4.72 -6.07
CA ARG A 166 -15.18 5.16 -4.86
C ARG A 166 -14.27 5.84 -3.84
N GLY A 167 -12.96 5.67 -3.96
CA GLY A 167 -11.97 6.19 -3.03
C GLY A 167 -11.89 7.72 -3.06
N ILE A 168 -11.63 8.29 -1.88
CA ILE A 168 -11.42 9.72 -1.67
C ILE A 168 -9.93 10.02 -1.84
N ASP A 169 -9.59 11.00 -2.68
CA ASP A 169 -8.20 11.46 -2.86
C ASP A 169 -7.58 11.84 -1.51
N HIS A 170 -6.30 11.50 -1.29
CA HIS A 170 -5.62 11.70 0.00
C HIS A 170 -5.78 13.13 0.56
N GLU A 171 -5.68 14.15 -0.29
CA GLU A 171 -5.83 15.57 0.10
C GLU A 171 -7.22 15.94 0.66
N LYS A 172 -8.24 15.11 0.42
CA LYS A 172 -9.64 15.33 0.83
C LYS A 172 -10.07 14.39 1.96
N PHE A 173 -9.30 13.32 2.20
CA PHE A 173 -9.60 12.37 3.26
C PHE A 173 -9.04 12.86 4.59
N THR A 174 -9.88 12.94 5.63
CA THR A 174 -9.53 13.45 6.95
C THR A 174 -9.65 12.36 8.02
N VAL A 175 -8.70 12.32 8.96
CA VAL A 175 -8.59 11.29 10.03
C VAL A 175 -8.59 11.87 11.44
#